data_AF-A0A7W1W0U1-F1
#
_entry.id   AF-A0A7W1W0U1-F1
#
_cell.length_a   1.000
_cell.length_b   1.000
_cell.length_c   1.000
_cell.angle_alpha   90.00
_cell.angle_beta   90.00
_cell.angle_gamma   90.00
#
_symmetry.space_group_name_H-M   'P 1'
#
loop_
_entity.id
_entity.type
_entity.pdbx_description
1 polymer ?
#
loop_
_entity_poly.entity_id
_entity_poly.type
_entity_poly.pdbx_seq_one_letter_code
_entity_poly.pdbx_strand_id
1 'polypeptide(L)'
;MNDKGEIIGVNTFIIKGGDNLGFALPVAALRTALDLYFPYRGSPSARCPNCDFLVLPSNIDSGKYCPSCGTEVKLPEVPVSEYSSGGTARLIEEILKDLGKDIRLSREGTNKWEVTEGSAKIKIAFNTDNYFISGDAYLCRLPQDGKIIKGLYQYLLEENYSLDGLVLSCVGQNIVLSGIVYDLDMTKENGTKMLGALFKKADEYDNILINHFGCIPRLEES
;
A
#
# COMPACT_ATOMS: atom_id res chain seq x y z
N MET A 1 -21.94 14.54 2.22
CA MET A 1 -22.31 14.81 3.64
C MET A 1 -23.50 15.76 3.65
N ASN A 2 -24.28 15.81 4.74
CA ASN A 2 -25.32 16.84 4.90
C ASN A 2 -24.75 18.13 5.51
N ASP A 3 -25.60 19.15 5.68
CA ASP A 3 -25.22 20.47 6.22
C ASP A 3 -24.70 20.43 7.68
N LYS A 4 -24.85 19.29 8.36
CA LYS A 4 -24.31 19.04 9.72
C LYS A 4 -23.00 18.26 9.71
N GLY A 5 -22.43 17.96 8.54
CA GLY A 5 -21.21 17.17 8.39
C GLY A 5 -21.43 15.66 8.53
N GLU A 6 -22.67 15.16 8.53
CA GLU A 6 -22.95 13.74 8.67
C GLU A 6 -22.79 13.01 7.33
N ILE A 7 -22.27 11.79 7.37
CA ILE A 7 -22.13 10.93 6.19
C ILE A 7 -23.51 10.40 5.81
N ILE A 8 -24.04 10.85 4.67
CA ILE A 8 -25.33 10.42 4.12
C ILE A 8 -25.22 9.35 3.03
N GLY A 9 -24.01 9.11 2.52
CA GLY A 9 -23.72 8.07 1.54
C GLY A 9 -22.23 8.00 1.19
N VAL A 10 -21.83 6.88 0.60
CA VAL A 10 -20.46 6.62 0.14
C VAL A 10 -20.46 6.55 -1.38
N ASN A 11 -19.58 7.30 -2.03
CA ASN A 11 -19.48 7.28 -3.49
C ASN A 11 -18.89 5.94 -3.95
N THR A 12 -19.53 5.28 -4.92
CA THR A 12 -19.02 4.03 -5.49
C THR A 12 -18.50 4.31 -6.90
N PHE A 13 -17.18 4.26 -7.09
CA PHE A 13 -16.55 4.62 -8.37
C PHE A 13 -16.55 3.41 -9.33
N ILE A 14 -17.48 3.39 -10.29
CA ILE A 14 -17.32 2.64 -11.54
C ILE A 14 -17.88 3.52 -12.66
N ILE A 15 -17.01 4.17 -13.44
CA ILE A 15 -17.39 4.83 -14.69
C ILE A 15 -16.53 4.25 -15.82
N LYS A 16 -17.13 3.36 -16.62
CA LYS A 16 -16.75 3.17 -18.03
C LYS A 16 -17.78 3.93 -18.86
N GLY A 17 -17.36 5.02 -19.50
CA GLY A 17 -18.22 5.90 -20.31
C GLY A 17 -18.88 6.97 -19.47
N GLY A 18 -18.20 8.11 -19.34
CA GLY A 18 -18.64 9.23 -18.52
C GLY A 18 -19.82 9.98 -19.11
N ASP A 19 -20.92 9.96 -18.37
CA ASP A 19 -21.75 11.14 -18.16
C ASP A 19 -21.61 11.50 -16.67
N ASN A 20 -21.65 12.79 -16.33
CA ASN A 20 -21.36 13.37 -15.00
C ASN A 20 -22.35 12.96 -13.88
N LEU A 21 -22.72 11.69 -13.78
CA LEU A 21 -23.59 11.09 -12.78
C LEU A 21 -22.75 10.32 -11.76
N GLY A 22 -22.62 10.90 -10.57
CA GLY A 22 -22.08 10.20 -9.40
C GLY A 22 -23.20 9.47 -8.68
N PHE A 23 -23.08 8.15 -8.54
CA PHE A 23 -23.98 7.35 -7.71
C PHE A 23 -23.39 7.20 -6.31
N ALA A 24 -24.15 7.62 -5.30
CA ALA A 24 -23.79 7.41 -3.91
C ALA A 24 -24.64 6.28 -3.32
N LEU A 25 -23.98 5.32 -2.68
CA LEU A 25 -24.66 4.29 -1.89
C LEU A 25 -25.19 4.93 -0.60
N PRO A 26 -26.53 4.90 -0.33
CA PRO A 26 -27.10 5.53 0.86
C PRO A 26 -26.61 4.89 2.15
N VAL A 27 -26.35 5.70 3.19
CA VAL A 27 -25.83 5.20 4.47
C VAL A 27 -26.76 4.19 5.15
N ALA A 28 -28.08 4.34 4.96
CA ALA A 28 -29.07 3.41 5.50
C ALA A 28 -28.97 2.02 4.86
N ALA A 29 -28.74 1.98 3.54
CA ALA A 29 -28.55 0.73 2.80
C ALA A 29 -27.24 0.04 3.22
N LEU A 30 -26.18 0.82 3.41
CA LEU A 30 -24.89 0.33 3.89
C LEU A 30 -25.01 -0.24 5.31
N ARG A 31 -25.65 0.48 6.23
CA ARG A 31 -25.85 0.03 7.62
C ARG A 31 -26.62 -1.28 7.67
N THR A 32 -27.72 -1.37 6.92
CA THR A 32 -28.51 -2.61 6.82
C THR A 32 -27.64 -3.78 6.33
N ALA A 33 -26.85 -3.57 5.29
CA ALA A 33 -25.97 -4.62 4.76
C ALA A 33 -24.89 -5.05 5.76
N LEU A 34 -24.29 -4.08 6.47
CA LEU A 34 -23.28 -4.36 7.50
C LEU A 34 -23.86 -5.10 8.69
N ASP A 35 -25.03 -4.70 9.18
CA ASP A 35 -25.72 -5.36 10.29
C ASP A 35 -26.13 -6.79 9.92
N LEU A 36 -26.59 -7.02 8.68
CA LEU A 36 -26.90 -8.34 8.16
C LEU A 36 -25.66 -9.26 8.12
N TYR A 37 -24.51 -8.70 7.70
CA TYR A 37 -23.26 -9.44 7.54
C TYR A 37 -22.50 -9.64 8.86
N PHE A 38 -22.67 -8.73 9.84
CA PHE A 38 -21.88 -8.68 11.07
C PHE A 38 -21.76 -10.05 11.79
N PRO A 39 -22.81 -10.87 11.93
CA PRO A 39 -22.71 -12.19 12.56
C PRO A 39 -21.85 -13.21 11.79
N TYR A 40 -21.59 -12.96 10.51
CA TYR A 40 -20.93 -13.86 9.57
C TYR A 40 -19.57 -13.34 9.10
N ARG A 41 -19.00 -12.36 9.82
CA ARG A 41 -17.72 -11.72 9.48
C ARG A 41 -16.63 -12.75 9.20
N GLY A 42 -15.97 -12.62 8.05
CA GLY A 42 -14.90 -13.52 7.60
C GLY A 42 -15.38 -14.66 6.71
N SER A 43 -16.70 -14.84 6.54
CA SER A 43 -17.26 -15.77 5.57
C SER A 43 -17.60 -15.06 4.27
N PRO A 44 -17.35 -15.66 3.09
CA PRO A 44 -17.89 -15.17 1.83
C PRO A 44 -19.41 -15.02 1.94
N SER A 45 -19.93 -13.86 1.54
CA SER A 45 -21.37 -13.62 1.58
C SER A 45 -21.77 -12.64 0.47
N ALA A 46 -23.01 -12.78 0.01
CA ALA A 46 -23.61 -11.85 -0.96
C ALA A 46 -25.09 -11.65 -0.62
N ARG A 47 -25.57 -10.40 -0.72
CA ARG A 47 -27.01 -10.15 -0.70
C ARG A 47 -27.59 -10.54 -2.06
N CYS A 48 -28.68 -11.31 -2.04
CA CYS A 48 -29.40 -11.65 -3.26
C CYS A 48 -29.89 -10.35 -3.94
N PRO A 49 -29.62 -10.14 -5.25
CA PRO A 49 -30.01 -8.92 -5.95
C PRO A 49 -31.52 -8.78 -6.13
N ASN A 50 -32.30 -9.85 -5.89
CA ASN A 50 -33.75 -9.87 -6.08
C ASN A 50 -34.54 -9.76 -4.76
N CYS A 51 -34.11 -10.42 -3.69
CA CYS A 51 -34.86 -10.47 -2.43
C CYS A 51 -34.07 -10.03 -1.19
N ASP A 52 -32.85 -9.52 -1.36
CA ASP A 52 -31.98 -9.03 -0.29
C ASP A 52 -31.52 -10.07 0.76
N PHE A 53 -31.96 -11.32 0.64
CA PHE A 53 -31.55 -12.42 1.52
C PHE A 53 -30.03 -12.60 1.51
N LEU A 54 -29.44 -12.79 2.68
CA LEU A 54 -28.00 -13.03 2.81
C LEU A 54 -27.66 -14.47 2.41
N VAL A 55 -27.03 -14.61 1.26
CA VAL A 55 -26.52 -15.89 0.78
C VAL A 55 -25.12 -16.13 1.32
N LEU A 56 -24.90 -17.34 1.81
CA LEU A 56 -23.68 -17.85 2.44
C LEU A 56 -23.32 -19.20 1.78
N PRO A 57 -22.05 -19.63 1.84
CA PRO A 57 -21.66 -20.97 1.38
C PRO A 57 -22.46 -22.10 2.03
N SER A 58 -22.93 -21.89 3.27
CA SER A 58 -23.71 -22.87 4.02
C SER A 58 -25.19 -22.95 3.64
N ASN A 59 -25.74 -21.93 2.96
CA ASN A 59 -27.17 -21.85 2.64
C ASN A 59 -27.48 -21.74 1.15
N ILE A 60 -26.47 -21.57 0.30
CA ILE A 60 -26.66 -21.45 -1.15
C ILE A 60 -27.19 -22.77 -1.71
N ASP A 61 -28.31 -22.71 -2.43
CA ASP A 61 -28.92 -23.89 -3.01
C ASP A 61 -28.16 -24.31 -4.28
N SER A 62 -27.83 -25.60 -4.36
CA SER A 62 -27.13 -26.20 -5.50
C SER A 62 -25.84 -25.47 -5.89
N GLY A 63 -25.21 -24.77 -4.93
CA GLY A 63 -24.00 -23.98 -5.13
C GLY A 63 -24.18 -22.71 -5.96
N LYS A 64 -25.42 -22.33 -6.33
CA LYS A 64 -25.67 -21.31 -7.35
C LYS A 64 -26.89 -20.42 -7.10
N TYR A 65 -27.89 -20.89 -6.37
CA TYR A 65 -29.19 -20.22 -6.25
C TYR A 65 -29.45 -19.72 -4.83
N CYS A 66 -30.11 -18.58 -4.73
CA CYS A 66 -30.60 -18.03 -3.47
C CYS A 66 -31.65 -18.99 -2.87
N PRO A 67 -31.49 -19.44 -1.61
CA PRO A 67 -32.43 -20.36 -0.99
C PRO A 67 -33.80 -19.73 -0.73
N SER A 68 -33.90 -18.41 -0.74
CA SER A 68 -35.15 -17.69 -0.46
C SER A 68 -36.03 -17.45 -1.69
N CYS A 69 -35.45 -17.30 -2.89
CA CYS A 69 -36.22 -16.90 -4.07
C CYS A 69 -35.78 -17.57 -5.39
N GLY A 70 -34.74 -18.41 -5.36
CA GLY A 70 -34.25 -19.13 -6.55
C GLY A 70 -33.44 -18.26 -7.53
N THR A 71 -33.25 -16.97 -7.27
CA THR A 71 -32.37 -16.13 -8.11
C THR A 71 -30.93 -16.61 -8.03
N GLU A 72 -30.23 -16.65 -9.17
CA GLU A 72 -28.80 -16.97 -9.23
C GLU A 72 -27.99 -15.93 -8.43
N VAL A 73 -27.11 -16.42 -7.55
CA VAL A 73 -26.24 -15.57 -6.71
C VAL A 73 -24.82 -16.09 -6.78
N LYS A 74 -23.90 -15.18 -7.12
CA LYS A 74 -22.47 -15.46 -7.06
C LYS A 74 -21.90 -14.98 -5.72
N LEU A 75 -21.36 -15.91 -4.95
CA LEU A 75 -20.61 -15.57 -3.74
C LEU A 75 -19.21 -15.06 -4.11
N PRO A 76 -18.60 -14.17 -3.30
CA PRO A 76 -17.21 -13.81 -3.47
C PRO A 76 -16.34 -15.07 -3.39
N GLU A 77 -15.54 -15.31 -4.41
CA GLU A 77 -14.55 -16.38 -4.34
C GLU A 77 -13.42 -15.91 -3.43
N VAL A 78 -13.12 -16.67 -2.37
CA VAL A 78 -11.85 -16.48 -1.66
C VAL A 78 -10.77 -16.81 -2.68
N PRO A 79 -9.79 -15.91 -2.93
CA PRO A 79 -8.72 -16.19 -3.89
C PRO A 79 -8.10 -17.57 -3.58
N VAL A 80 -8.30 -18.52 -4.50
CA VAL A 80 -7.72 -19.85 -4.39
C VAL A 80 -6.25 -19.68 -4.73
N SER A 81 -5.41 -19.93 -3.73
CA SER A 81 -3.98 -19.63 -3.65
C SER A 81 -3.68 -18.18 -3.26
N GLU A 82 -3.15 -18.03 -2.04
CA GLU A 82 -2.17 -16.97 -1.80
C GLU A 82 -1.12 -17.11 -2.90
N TYR A 83 -0.90 -16.08 -3.70
CA TYR A 83 0.27 -16.00 -4.55
C TYR A 83 1.49 -16.27 -3.66
N SER A 84 2.04 -17.48 -3.74
CA SER A 84 3.33 -17.80 -3.16
C SER A 84 4.32 -17.25 -4.16
N SER A 85 4.83 -16.06 -3.90
CA SER A 85 6.01 -15.56 -4.59
C SER A 85 7.06 -16.67 -4.56
N GLY A 86 7.58 -17.06 -5.73
CA GLY A 86 8.73 -17.95 -5.87
C GLY A 86 10.00 -17.13 -6.04
N GLY A 87 11.16 -17.75 -5.77
CA GLY A 87 12.47 -17.11 -6.00
C GLY A 87 12.67 -15.81 -5.20
N THR A 88 13.19 -14.79 -5.87
CA THR A 88 13.58 -13.49 -5.28
C THR A 88 12.45 -12.79 -4.54
N ALA A 89 11.22 -12.82 -5.09
CA ALA A 89 10.07 -12.19 -4.45
C ALA A 89 9.74 -12.84 -3.09
N ARG A 90 9.91 -14.16 -2.97
CA ARG A 90 9.76 -14.87 -1.68
C ARG A 90 10.81 -14.43 -0.67
N LEU A 91 12.06 -14.32 -1.13
CA LEU A 91 13.17 -13.91 -0.29
C LEU A 91 12.93 -12.50 0.29
N ILE A 92 12.46 -11.57 -0.53
CA ILE A 92 12.08 -10.21 -0.11
C ILE A 92 10.99 -10.27 0.97
N GLU A 93 9.95 -11.08 0.78
CA GLU A 93 8.88 -11.21 1.78
C GLU A 93 9.36 -11.87 3.08
N GLU A 94 10.27 -12.84 3.00
CA GLU A 94 10.89 -13.44 4.20
C GLU A 94 11.74 -12.41 4.94
N ILE A 95 12.48 -11.55 4.23
CA ILE A 95 13.24 -10.44 4.83
C ILE A 95 12.29 -9.43 5.49
N LEU A 96 11.24 -9.01 4.80
CA LEU A 96 10.25 -8.07 5.33
C LEU A 96 9.59 -8.61 6.60
N LYS A 97 9.31 -9.92 6.63
CA LYS A 97 8.75 -10.59 7.80
C LYS A 97 9.74 -10.62 8.96
N ASP A 98 11.02 -10.89 8.71
CA ASP A 98 12.08 -10.84 9.71
C ASP A 98 12.27 -9.42 10.27
N LEU A 99 12.01 -8.39 9.47
CA LEU A 99 11.98 -6.97 9.87
C LEU A 99 10.66 -6.56 10.54
N GLY A 100 9.76 -7.51 10.85
CA GLY A 100 8.52 -7.26 11.58
C GLY A 100 7.40 -6.63 10.75
N LYS A 101 7.48 -6.65 9.41
CA LYS A 101 6.45 -6.11 8.53
C LYS A 101 5.39 -7.17 8.20
N ASP A 102 4.13 -6.74 8.16
CA ASP A 102 3.03 -7.60 7.71
C ASP A 102 3.02 -7.67 6.18
N ILE A 103 3.32 -8.84 5.64
CA ILE A 103 3.44 -9.06 4.19
C ILE A 103 2.13 -8.79 3.46
N ARG A 104 0.98 -9.10 4.06
CA ARG A 104 -0.32 -8.88 3.41
C ARG A 104 -0.63 -7.39 3.29
N LEU A 105 -0.29 -6.62 4.32
CA LEU A 105 -0.44 -5.16 4.28
C LEU A 105 0.61 -4.49 3.40
N SER A 106 1.77 -5.14 3.21
CA SER A 106 2.87 -4.56 2.45
C SER A 106 2.76 -4.78 0.94
N ARG A 107 2.00 -5.77 0.45
CA ARG A 107 1.91 -6.08 -0.99
C ARG A 107 1.11 -5.01 -1.75
N GLU A 108 1.74 -4.33 -2.70
CA GLU A 108 1.07 -3.48 -3.70
C GLU A 108 0.89 -4.19 -5.05
N GLY A 109 1.70 -5.21 -5.34
CA GLY A 109 1.63 -6.00 -6.57
C GLY A 109 2.59 -7.19 -6.56
N THR A 110 2.65 -7.93 -7.67
CA THR A 110 3.40 -9.20 -7.78
C THR A 110 4.87 -9.12 -7.35
N ASN A 111 5.55 -8.01 -7.66
CA ASN A 111 6.94 -7.75 -7.32
C ASN A 111 7.10 -6.34 -6.73
N LYS A 112 6.08 -5.86 -6.02
CA LYS A 112 6.03 -4.51 -5.46
C LYS A 112 5.46 -4.56 -4.07
N TRP A 113 6.17 -3.94 -3.14
CA TRP A 113 5.77 -3.81 -1.76
C TRP A 113 5.91 -2.36 -1.32
N GLU A 114 5.05 -1.92 -0.41
CA GLU A 114 5.16 -0.64 0.28
C GLU A 114 5.11 -0.90 1.78
N VAL A 115 6.03 -0.28 2.52
CA VAL A 115 6.04 -0.32 3.98
C VAL A 115 6.12 1.09 4.53
N THR A 116 5.55 1.28 5.70
CA THR A 116 5.69 2.54 6.47
C THR A 116 6.66 2.31 7.63
N GLU A 117 7.58 3.24 7.82
CA GLU A 117 8.48 3.34 8.96
C GLU A 117 8.47 4.80 9.43
N GLY A 118 8.03 5.06 10.66
CA GLY A 118 7.86 6.43 11.14
C GLY A 118 6.94 7.25 10.22
N SER A 119 7.48 8.34 9.65
CA SER A 119 6.77 9.19 8.69
C SER A 119 7.09 8.87 7.21
N ALA A 120 8.05 7.98 6.96
CA ALA A 120 8.52 7.64 5.63
C ALA A 120 7.77 6.45 5.04
N LYS A 121 7.41 6.57 3.76
CA LYS A 121 6.94 5.45 2.93
C LYS A 121 8.10 4.90 2.11
N ILE A 122 8.33 3.61 2.22
CA ILE A 122 9.38 2.90 1.51
C ILE A 122 8.73 1.95 0.51
N LYS A 123 9.02 2.21 -0.78
CA LYS A 123 8.60 1.35 -1.88
C LYS A 123 9.72 0.37 -2.19
N ILE A 124 9.40 -0.91 -2.26
CA ILE A 124 10.33 -1.98 -2.63
C ILE A 124 9.83 -2.59 -3.92
N ALA A 125 10.72 -2.73 -4.90
CA ALA A 125 10.37 -3.30 -6.19
C ALA A 125 11.44 -4.29 -6.64
N PHE A 126 10.99 -5.41 -7.21
CA PHE A 126 11.84 -6.32 -7.97
C PHE A 126 11.49 -6.23 -9.45
N ASN A 127 12.46 -5.79 -10.25
CA ASN A 127 12.31 -5.70 -11.70
C ASN A 127 12.88 -6.96 -12.34
N THR A 128 12.01 -7.77 -12.94
CA THR A 128 12.38 -9.04 -13.56
C THR A 128 13.10 -8.90 -14.90
N ASP A 129 13.06 -7.73 -15.54
CA ASP A 129 13.70 -7.49 -16.84
C ASP A 129 15.21 -7.23 -16.67
N ASN A 130 15.61 -6.62 -15.56
CA ASN A 130 17.00 -6.26 -15.27
C ASN A 130 17.54 -6.84 -13.96
N TYR A 131 16.73 -7.63 -13.26
CA TYR A 131 17.07 -8.36 -12.04
C TYR A 131 17.45 -7.48 -10.83
N PHE A 132 17.11 -6.20 -10.87
CA PHE A 132 17.33 -5.30 -9.75
C PHE A 132 16.22 -5.37 -8.71
N ILE A 133 16.62 -5.36 -7.45
CA ILE A 133 15.77 -5.10 -6.30
C ILE A 133 16.10 -3.68 -5.83
N SER A 134 15.10 -2.79 -5.81
CA SER A 134 15.24 -1.45 -5.25
C SER A 134 14.40 -1.30 -3.99
N GLY A 135 14.90 -0.50 -3.06
CA GLY A 135 14.14 0.04 -1.93
C GLY A 135 14.28 1.56 -1.95
N ASP A 136 13.16 2.26 -2.12
CA ASP A 136 13.09 3.71 -2.31
C ASP A 136 12.24 4.35 -1.20
N ALA A 137 12.89 5.03 -0.27
CA ALA A 137 12.24 5.77 0.81
C ALA A 137 12.05 7.23 0.42
N TYR A 138 10.79 7.65 0.27
CA TYR A 138 10.46 9.04 -0.06
C TYR A 138 10.36 9.86 1.23
N LEU A 139 11.39 10.66 1.51
CA LEU A 139 11.56 11.30 2.82
C LEU A 139 10.73 12.59 2.94
N CYS A 140 10.94 13.52 2.03
CA CYS A 140 10.33 14.84 2.06
C CYS A 140 10.40 15.51 0.69
N ARG A 141 9.77 16.68 0.55
CA ARG A 141 9.94 17.54 -0.61
C ARG A 141 10.96 18.64 -0.35
N LEU A 142 11.63 19.07 -1.41
CA LEU A 142 12.57 20.19 -1.38
C LEU A 142 11.93 21.44 -0.75
N PRO A 143 12.70 22.28 -0.04
CA PRO A 143 12.23 23.53 0.53
C PRO A 143 11.86 24.53 -0.58
N GLN A 144 10.95 25.45 -0.28
CA GLN A 144 10.62 26.54 -1.21
C GLN A 144 11.67 27.65 -1.22
N ASP A 145 12.45 27.80 -0.13
CA ASP A 145 13.50 28.80 -0.04
C ASP A 145 14.74 28.38 -0.84
N GLY A 146 14.91 29.02 -2.00
CA GLY A 146 16.07 28.82 -2.86
C GLY A 146 17.43 29.13 -2.21
N LYS A 147 17.46 29.90 -1.12
CA LYS A 147 18.72 30.22 -0.41
C LYS A 147 19.30 29.02 0.32
N ILE A 148 18.46 28.10 0.77
CA ILE A 148 18.87 26.91 1.55
C ILE A 148 19.28 25.75 0.62
N ILE A 149 18.80 25.74 -0.62
CA ILE A 149 19.04 24.67 -1.61
C ILE A 149 20.52 24.33 -1.77
N LYS A 150 21.42 25.32 -1.81
CA LYS A 150 22.86 25.05 -1.97
C LYS A 150 23.42 24.24 -0.80
N GLY A 151 23.09 24.64 0.44
CA GLY A 151 23.55 23.95 1.65
C GLY A 151 22.94 22.57 1.78
N LEU A 152 21.66 22.44 1.40
CA LEU A 152 20.97 21.15 1.36
C LEU A 152 21.66 20.18 0.38
N TYR A 153 21.91 20.58 -0.86
CA TYR A 153 22.56 19.70 -1.83
C TYR A 153 23.98 19.33 -1.44
N GLN A 154 24.72 20.26 -0.84
CA GLN A 154 26.03 19.94 -0.28
C GLN A 154 25.92 18.87 0.81
N TYR A 155 24.98 19.03 1.76
CA TYR A 155 24.74 18.04 2.81
C TYR A 155 24.37 16.65 2.24
N LEU A 156 23.42 16.57 1.29
CA LEU A 156 23.04 15.29 0.68
C LEU A 156 24.23 14.58 0.03
N LEU A 157 25.10 15.34 -0.66
CA LEU A 157 26.29 14.78 -1.31
C LEU A 157 27.35 14.35 -0.30
N GLU A 158 27.55 15.12 0.77
CA GLU A 158 28.49 14.77 1.85
C GLU A 158 28.04 13.50 2.57
N GLU A 159 26.76 13.37 2.93
CA GLU A 159 26.23 12.17 3.56
C GLU A 159 26.37 10.93 2.67
N ASN A 160 26.20 11.08 1.35
CA ASN A 160 26.40 9.99 0.39
C ASN A 160 27.82 9.40 0.39
N TYR A 161 28.85 10.13 0.85
CA TYR A 161 30.19 9.56 1.02
C TYR A 161 30.28 8.60 2.20
N SER A 162 29.38 8.72 3.16
CA SER A 162 29.36 7.92 4.40
C SER A 162 28.33 6.79 4.38
N LEU A 163 27.33 6.89 3.50
CA LEU A 163 26.28 5.88 3.37
C LEU A 163 26.81 4.64 2.65
N ASP A 164 26.74 3.51 3.33
CA ASP A 164 27.10 2.21 2.76
C ASP A 164 25.88 1.56 2.08
N GLY A 165 25.92 1.47 0.75
CA GLY A 165 24.88 0.82 -0.06
C GLY A 165 23.56 1.60 -0.19
N LEU A 166 23.47 2.82 0.36
CA LEU A 166 22.32 3.71 0.23
C LEU A 166 22.74 5.05 -0.37
N VAL A 167 21.85 5.68 -1.12
CA VAL A 167 22.11 6.94 -1.82
C VAL A 167 20.92 7.88 -1.64
N LEU A 168 21.18 9.07 -1.11
CA LEU A 168 20.29 10.22 -1.15
C LEU A 168 20.30 10.82 -2.56
N SER A 169 19.11 11.00 -3.12
CA SER A 169 18.92 11.55 -4.45
C SER A 169 17.71 12.49 -4.49
N CYS A 170 17.57 13.23 -5.58
CA CYS A 170 16.41 14.09 -5.85
C CYS A 170 15.64 13.56 -7.07
N VAL A 171 14.38 13.20 -6.87
CA VAL A 171 13.46 12.75 -7.93
C VAL A 171 12.29 13.74 -8.03
N GLY A 172 12.35 14.60 -9.04
CA GLY A 172 11.44 15.74 -9.16
C GLY A 172 11.63 16.70 -7.99
N GLN A 173 10.57 16.94 -7.20
CA GLN A 173 10.66 17.74 -5.97
C GLN A 173 10.89 16.90 -4.70
N ASN A 174 11.11 15.59 -4.81
CA ASN A 174 11.26 14.71 -3.66
C ASN A 174 12.73 14.38 -3.39
N ILE A 175 13.09 14.37 -2.12
CA ILE A 175 14.33 13.76 -1.64
C ILE A 175 14.03 12.30 -1.34
N VAL A 176 14.82 11.41 -1.91
CA VAL A 176 14.64 9.96 -1.83
C VAL A 176 15.92 9.32 -1.34
N LEU A 177 15.83 8.45 -0.35
CA LEU A 177 16.91 7.55 0.04
C LEU A 177 16.67 6.19 -0.62
N SER A 178 17.60 5.77 -1.47
CA SER A 178 17.46 4.57 -2.28
C SER A 178 18.58 3.58 -2.01
N GLY A 179 18.26 2.30 -2.02
CA GLY A 179 19.23 1.21 -2.11
C GLY A 179 18.89 0.31 -3.28
N ILE A 180 19.90 -0.25 -3.94
CA ILE A 180 19.73 -1.17 -5.07
C ILE A 180 20.69 -2.34 -4.97
N VAL A 181 20.22 -3.53 -5.31
CA VAL A 181 21.03 -4.75 -5.33
C VAL A 181 20.52 -5.69 -6.43
N TYR A 182 21.41 -6.47 -7.03
CA TYR A 182 21.01 -7.55 -7.93
C TYR A 182 20.42 -8.72 -7.14
N ASP A 183 19.46 -9.42 -7.73
CA ASP A 183 18.83 -10.57 -7.09
C ASP A 183 19.81 -11.69 -6.72
N LEU A 184 20.81 -11.95 -7.57
CA LEU A 184 21.86 -12.95 -7.33
C LEU A 184 22.76 -12.59 -6.14
N ASP A 185 22.91 -11.30 -5.85
CA ASP A 185 23.69 -10.83 -4.71
C ASP A 185 22.84 -10.73 -3.44
N MET A 186 21.52 -10.87 -3.55
CA MET A 186 20.60 -10.79 -2.42
C MET A 186 20.52 -12.13 -1.66
N THR A 187 20.79 -12.07 -0.37
CA THR A 187 20.62 -13.15 0.60
C THR A 187 19.70 -12.67 1.71
N LYS A 188 19.21 -13.60 2.54
CA LYS A 188 18.39 -13.23 3.69
C LYS A 188 19.15 -12.29 4.64
N GLU A 189 20.44 -12.55 4.84
CA GLU A 189 21.27 -11.78 5.78
C GLU A 189 21.55 -10.36 5.28
N ASN A 190 22.13 -10.20 4.09
CA ASN A 190 22.46 -8.86 3.58
C ASN A 190 21.21 -8.07 3.20
N GLY A 191 20.13 -8.71 2.75
CA GLY A 191 18.86 -8.05 2.49
C GLY A 191 18.20 -7.51 3.76
N THR A 192 18.25 -8.28 4.85
CA THR A 192 17.78 -7.79 6.16
C THR A 192 18.62 -6.60 6.63
N LYS A 193 19.95 -6.63 6.46
CA LYS A 193 20.83 -5.50 6.79
C LYS A 193 20.51 -4.28 5.93
N MET A 194 20.40 -4.44 4.61
CA MET A 194 20.14 -3.36 3.66
C MET A 194 18.77 -2.71 3.88
N LEU A 195 17.69 -3.50 3.90
CA LEU A 195 16.34 -2.96 4.10
C LEU A 195 16.15 -2.43 5.53
N GLY A 196 16.72 -3.08 6.54
CA GLY A 196 16.71 -2.57 7.91
C GLY A 196 17.45 -1.24 8.04
N ALA A 197 18.61 -1.09 7.39
CA ALA A 197 19.34 0.17 7.34
C ALA A 197 18.54 1.25 6.60
N LEU A 198 17.91 0.91 5.47
CA LEU A 198 17.04 1.82 4.72
C LEU A 198 15.88 2.35 5.58
N PHE A 199 15.17 1.47 6.29
CA PHE A 199 14.03 1.86 7.14
C PHE A 199 14.48 2.79 8.26
N LYS A 200 15.54 2.41 8.99
CA LYS A 200 16.08 3.22 10.09
C LYS A 200 16.58 4.58 9.59
N LYS A 201 17.32 4.60 8.48
CA LYS A 201 17.87 5.83 7.91
C LYS A 201 16.80 6.74 7.32
N ALA A 202 15.71 6.18 6.80
CA ALA A 202 14.59 6.98 6.32
C ALA A 202 13.98 7.83 7.44
N ASP A 203 13.72 7.23 8.61
CA ASP A 203 13.21 7.94 9.80
C ASP A 203 14.24 8.86 10.46
N GLU A 204 15.55 8.60 10.29
CA GLU A 204 16.57 9.54 10.75
C GLU A 204 16.64 10.79 9.83
N TYR A 205 16.69 10.57 8.52
CA TYR A 205 16.91 11.66 7.56
C TYR A 205 15.67 12.52 7.31
N ASP A 206 14.46 11.97 7.34
CA ASP A 206 13.24 12.79 7.16
C ASP A 206 13.19 13.92 8.20
N ASN A 207 13.47 13.60 9.46
CA ASN A 207 13.51 14.51 10.59
C ASN A 207 14.62 15.54 10.43
N ILE A 208 15.82 15.13 10.02
CA ILE A 208 16.95 16.07 9.79
C ILE A 208 16.61 17.05 8.67
N LEU A 209 16.10 16.54 7.54
CA LEU A 209 15.81 17.34 6.35
C LEU A 209 14.68 18.35 6.62
N ILE A 210 13.65 17.93 7.36
CA ILE A 210 12.54 18.81 7.74
C ILE A 210 13.02 19.85 8.76
N ASN A 211 13.67 19.43 9.85
CA ASN A 211 13.99 20.32 10.96
C ASN A 211 15.15 21.28 10.67
N HIS A 212 16.19 20.84 9.95
CA HIS A 212 17.38 21.65 9.70
C HIS A 212 17.37 22.39 8.37
N PHE A 213 16.70 21.83 7.35
CA PHE A 213 16.69 22.41 6.00
C PHE A 213 15.31 22.94 5.57
N GLY A 214 14.30 22.85 6.43
CA GLY A 214 12.96 23.36 6.14
C GLY A 214 12.29 22.61 4.99
N CYS A 215 12.65 21.34 4.78
CA CYS A 215 12.01 20.50 3.79
C CYS A 215 10.53 20.27 4.16
N ILE A 216 9.69 20.05 3.15
CA ILE A 216 8.25 19.95 3.35
C ILE A 216 7.89 18.47 3.56
N PRO A 217 7.18 18.11 4.64
CA PRO A 217 6.68 16.75 4.83
C PRO A 217 5.81 16.29 3.66
N ARG A 218 5.85 14.99 3.34
CA ARG A 218 4.94 14.44 2.34
C ARG A 218 3.56 14.26 2.96
N LEU A 219 2.55 14.93 2.39
CA LEU A 219 1.16 14.67 2.72
C LEU A 219 0.73 13.37 2.05
N GLU A 220 0.03 12.51 2.78
CA GLU A 220 -0.57 11.31 2.20
C GLU A 220 -1.65 11.72 1.19
N GLU A 221 -1.53 11.27 -0.06
CA GLU A 221 -2.68 11.27 -0.96
C GLU A 221 -3.68 10.25 -0.41
N SER A 222 -4.82 10.76 0.08
CA SER A 222 -5.96 9.99 0.59
C SER A 222 -6.89 9.54 -0.52
#